data_AF-D8G7V4-F1
#
_entry.id   AF-D8G7V4-F1
#
_cell.length_a   1.000
_cell.length_b   1.000
_cell.length_c   1.000
_cell.angle_alpha   90.00
_cell.angle_beta   90.00
_cell.angle_gamma   90.00
#
_symmetry.space_group_name_H-M   'P 1'
#
loop_
_entity.id
_entity.type
_entity.pdbx_description
1 polymer ?
#
loop_
_entity_poly.entity_id
_entity_poly.type
_entity_poly.pdbx_seq_one_letter_code
_entity_poly.pdbx_strand_id
1 'polypeptide(L)'
;MNNFDAATPLKSQGVSRLLTQFLWANLSLAIISLIFSLLKVIAPTISEALQGLQEILLFVALFIGLVALVLWLVWLYRLHVDLKVLFKDYPITPGGALARFLIPIYSFWGIWNTLSTFGNTFKQEGGELVKWAEQLDPLIGGFYALTIGSNILNREMSRMQRQNSEIEPLWFLVSDIVSVFLSVVVLQMVKVMKSAIAEKARQPQITPSP
;
A
#
# COMPACT_ATOMS: atom_id res chain seq x y z
N MET A 1 12.39 -41.24 -8.84
CA MET A 1 12.49 -40.30 -7.71
C MET A 1 13.04 -39.00 -8.27
N ASN A 2 12.15 -38.08 -8.65
CA ASN A 2 12.55 -36.78 -9.19
C ASN A 2 12.54 -35.79 -8.02
N ASN A 3 13.71 -35.23 -7.72
CA ASN A 3 13.88 -34.13 -6.77
C ASN A 3 13.01 -32.94 -7.21
N PHE A 4 11.89 -32.71 -6.53
CA PHE A 4 11.04 -31.53 -6.67
C PHE A 4 11.48 -30.40 -5.69
N ASP A 5 12.79 -30.25 -5.46
CA ASP A 5 13.34 -29.31 -4.46
C ASP A 5 13.86 -27.98 -5.05
N ALA A 6 13.41 -27.60 -6.24
CA ALA A 6 13.49 -26.22 -6.68
C ALA A 6 12.09 -25.62 -6.65
N ALA A 7 11.66 -25.17 -5.46
CA ALA A 7 10.47 -24.33 -5.32
C ALA A 7 10.57 -23.21 -6.37
N THR A 8 9.73 -23.26 -7.39
CA THR A 8 9.76 -22.29 -8.49
C THR A 8 9.70 -20.89 -7.89
N PRO A 9 10.70 -20.03 -8.12
CA PRO A 9 10.75 -18.73 -7.47
C PRO A 9 9.52 -17.92 -7.89
N LEU A 10 8.77 -17.45 -6.89
CA LEU A 10 7.54 -16.67 -7.09
C LEU A 10 7.88 -15.39 -7.87
N LYS A 11 7.16 -15.13 -8.96
CA LYS A 11 7.45 -13.99 -9.85
C LYS A 11 7.24 -12.65 -9.15
N SER A 12 6.36 -12.61 -8.15
CA SER A 12 6.07 -11.45 -7.31
C SER A 12 7.16 -11.15 -6.28
N GLN A 13 7.98 -12.13 -5.88
CA GLN A 13 8.93 -11.98 -4.77
C GLN A 13 10.02 -10.94 -5.08
N GLY A 14 10.60 -10.98 -6.28
CA GLY A 14 11.61 -9.99 -6.71
C GLY A 14 11.06 -8.56 -6.70
N VAL A 15 9.89 -8.35 -7.32
CA VAL A 15 9.26 -7.02 -7.39
C VAL A 15 8.84 -6.53 -6.00
N SER A 16 8.36 -7.42 -5.13
CA SER A 16 7.96 -7.08 -3.76
C SER A 16 9.10 -6.51 -2.92
N ARG A 17 10.34 -7.01 -3.13
CA ARG A 17 11.53 -6.56 -2.41
C ARG A 17 11.87 -5.13 -2.79
N LEU A 18 11.89 -4.84 -4.09
CA LEU A 18 12.12 -3.49 -4.60
C LEU A 18 11.01 -2.54 -4.15
N LEU A 19 9.74 -2.96 -4.29
CA LEU A 19 8.59 -2.19 -3.82
C LEU A 19 8.70 -1.85 -2.32
N THR A 20 9.07 -2.81 -1.48
CA THR A 20 9.21 -2.58 -0.04
C THR A 20 10.31 -1.54 0.27
N GLN A 21 11.40 -1.50 -0.49
CA GLN A 21 12.45 -0.48 -0.34
C GLN A 21 11.92 0.93 -0.68
N PHE A 22 11.19 1.06 -1.79
CA PHE A 22 10.55 2.32 -2.17
C PHE A 22 9.48 2.78 -1.19
N LEU A 23 8.70 1.85 -0.62
CA LEU A 23 7.71 2.17 0.41
C LEU A 23 8.37 2.63 1.72
N TRP A 24 9.51 2.05 2.10
CA TRP A 24 10.30 2.56 3.22
C TRP A 24 10.86 3.96 2.94
N ALA A 25 11.37 4.21 1.74
CA ALA A 25 11.84 5.55 1.34
C ALA A 25 10.69 6.58 1.40
N ASN A 26 9.51 6.25 0.87
CA ASN A 26 8.32 7.09 0.98
C ASN A 26 7.92 7.36 2.43
N LEU A 27 7.95 6.32 3.30
CA LEU A 27 7.66 6.50 4.72
C LEU A 27 8.67 7.44 5.39
N SER A 28 9.96 7.32 5.08
CA SER A 28 10.99 8.24 5.59
C SER A 28 10.74 9.68 5.15
N LEU A 29 10.39 9.90 3.87
CA LEU A 29 10.06 11.25 3.37
C LEU A 29 8.80 11.82 4.01
N ALA A 30 7.79 10.99 4.26
CA ALA A 30 6.57 11.40 4.96
C ALA A 30 6.86 11.81 6.41
N ILE A 31 7.74 11.08 7.11
CA ILE A 31 8.19 11.44 8.46
C ILE A 31 8.98 12.75 8.45
N ILE A 32 9.87 12.95 7.49
CA ILE A 32 10.62 14.21 7.35
C ILE A 32 9.65 15.38 7.08
N SER A 33 8.66 15.18 6.20
CA SER A 33 7.64 16.19 5.89
C SER A 33 6.83 16.55 7.14
N LEU A 34 6.44 15.55 7.93
CA LEU A 34 5.77 15.75 9.22
C LEU A 34 6.61 16.62 10.18
N ILE A 35 7.93 16.43 10.22
CA ILE A 35 8.83 17.28 11.03
C ILE A 35 8.81 18.72 10.53
N PHE A 36 8.84 18.95 9.20
CA PHE A 36 8.73 20.31 8.63
C PHE A 36 7.38 20.96 8.96
N SER A 37 6.28 20.22 8.85
CA SER A 37 4.95 20.73 9.22
C SER A 37 4.85 21.05 10.71
N LEU A 38 5.48 20.26 11.58
CA LEU A 38 5.59 20.58 13.00
C LEU A 38 6.41 21.86 13.23
N LEU A 39 7.56 22.01 12.54
CA LEU A 39 8.37 23.23 12.60
C LEU A 39 7.58 24.47 12.17
N LYS A 40 6.74 24.36 11.14
CA LYS A 40 5.88 25.46 10.69
C LYS A 40 4.91 25.93 11.79
N VAL A 41 4.48 25.03 12.67
CA VAL A 41 3.60 25.35 13.80
C VAL A 41 4.38 25.97 14.96
N ILE A 42 5.53 25.41 15.34
CA ILE A 42 6.24 25.81 16.56
C ILE A 42 7.30 26.90 16.36
N ALA A 43 7.83 27.04 15.15
CA ALA A 43 8.95 27.91 14.82
C ALA A 43 8.84 28.45 13.37
N PRO A 44 7.86 29.32 13.09
CA PRO A 44 7.55 29.78 11.73
C PRO A 44 8.74 30.45 11.03
N THR A 45 9.51 31.27 11.73
CA THR A 45 10.71 31.93 11.16
C THR A 45 11.77 30.93 10.68
N ILE A 46 11.96 29.82 11.39
CA ILE A 46 12.89 28.75 10.96
C ILE A 46 12.30 28.02 9.75
N SER A 47 11.00 27.76 9.77
CA SER A 47 10.29 27.13 8.66
C SER A 47 10.40 27.95 7.37
N GLU A 48 10.27 29.27 7.44
CA GLU A 48 10.43 30.18 6.29
C GLU A 48 11.85 30.09 5.72
N ALA A 49 12.88 30.07 6.56
CA ALA A 49 14.26 29.91 6.12
C ALA A 49 14.54 28.57 5.42
N LEU A 50 13.73 27.53 5.72
CA LEU A 50 13.87 26.19 5.15
C LEU A 50 12.88 25.89 4.01
N GLN A 51 12.08 26.87 3.58
CA GLN A 51 11.02 26.66 2.58
C GLN A 51 11.55 26.02 1.29
N GLY A 52 12.69 26.50 0.77
CA GLY A 52 13.29 25.94 -0.45
C GLY A 52 13.67 24.47 -0.32
N LEU A 53 14.13 24.03 0.86
CA LEU A 53 14.43 22.61 1.12
C LEU A 53 13.15 21.77 1.15
N GLN A 54 12.07 22.30 1.71
CA GLN A 54 10.77 21.63 1.75
C GLN A 54 10.18 21.44 0.35
N GLU A 55 10.33 22.41 -0.55
CA GLU A 55 9.87 22.31 -1.94
C GLU A 55 10.66 21.24 -2.71
N ILE A 56 11.98 21.16 -2.52
CA ILE A 56 12.82 20.10 -3.09
C ILE A 56 12.38 18.74 -2.56
N LEU A 57 12.14 18.62 -1.25
CA LEU A 57 11.69 17.38 -0.63
C LEU A 57 10.36 16.91 -1.22
N LEU A 58 9.41 17.83 -1.44
CA LEU A 58 8.12 17.51 -2.06
C LEU A 58 8.30 16.96 -3.48
N PHE A 59 9.19 17.55 -4.28
CA PHE A 59 9.49 17.07 -5.63
C PHE A 59 10.10 15.65 -5.61
N VAL A 60 11.05 15.40 -4.70
CA VAL A 60 11.66 14.07 -4.51
C VAL A 60 10.61 13.05 -4.05
N ALA A 61 9.75 13.42 -3.09
CA ALA A 61 8.67 12.58 -2.60
C ALA A 61 7.66 12.24 -3.71
N LEU A 62 7.30 13.20 -4.56
CA LEU A 62 6.45 12.96 -5.73
C LEU A 62 7.07 11.93 -6.68
N PHE A 63 8.35 12.09 -7.02
CA PHE A 63 9.06 11.17 -7.92
C PHE A 63 9.11 9.74 -7.35
N ILE A 64 9.51 9.59 -6.08
CA ILE A 64 9.57 8.28 -5.43
C ILE A 64 8.16 7.69 -5.28
N GLY A 65 7.15 8.52 -5.00
CA GLY A 65 5.74 8.14 -4.99
C GLY A 65 5.25 7.55 -6.32
N LEU A 66 5.57 8.20 -7.44
CA LEU A 66 5.21 7.73 -8.78
C LEU A 66 5.89 6.40 -9.12
N VAL A 67 7.18 6.26 -8.82
CA VAL A 67 7.91 5.00 -9.03
C VAL A 67 7.32 3.88 -8.16
N ALA A 68 7.04 4.17 -6.89
CA ALA A 68 6.41 3.23 -5.98
C ALA A 68 5.02 2.79 -6.48
N LEU A 69 4.22 3.71 -7.03
CA LEU A 69 2.91 3.38 -7.61
C LEU A 69 3.04 2.43 -8.80
N VAL A 70 3.97 2.69 -9.73
CA VAL A 70 4.22 1.80 -10.87
C VAL A 70 4.69 0.43 -10.40
N LEU A 71 5.65 0.38 -9.47
CA LEU A 71 6.13 -0.88 -8.88
C LEU A 71 5.01 -1.63 -8.16
N TRP A 72 4.12 -0.91 -7.48
CA TRP A 72 2.97 -1.46 -6.78
C TRP A 72 1.98 -2.10 -7.75
N LEU A 73 1.67 -1.46 -8.89
CA LEU A 73 0.84 -2.03 -9.95
C LEU A 73 1.48 -3.28 -10.56
N VAL A 74 2.77 -3.21 -10.93
CA VAL A 74 3.50 -4.37 -11.49
C VAL A 74 3.53 -5.52 -10.50
N TRP A 75 3.77 -5.23 -9.22
CA TRP A 75 3.73 -6.22 -8.16
C TRP A 75 2.35 -6.84 -8.00
N LEU A 76 1.28 -6.03 -7.97
CA LEU A 76 -0.10 -6.50 -7.84
C LEU A 76 -0.49 -7.46 -8.98
N TYR A 77 -0.10 -7.13 -10.21
CA TYR A 77 -0.31 -8.03 -11.35
C TYR A 77 0.37 -9.38 -11.14
N ARG A 78 1.68 -9.36 -10.82
CA ARG A 78 2.46 -10.59 -10.61
C ARG A 78 1.96 -11.39 -9.41
N LEU A 79 1.51 -10.71 -8.36
CA LEU A 79 0.89 -11.31 -7.19
C LEU A 79 -0.29 -12.20 -7.60
N HIS A 80 -1.19 -11.66 -8.42
CA HIS A 80 -2.38 -12.38 -8.86
C HIS A 80 -2.07 -13.49 -9.86
N VAL A 81 -0.96 -13.38 -10.62
CA VAL A 81 -0.44 -14.48 -11.43
C VAL A 81 -0.01 -15.63 -10.51
N ASP A 82 0.76 -15.34 -9.46
CA ASP A 82 1.21 -16.35 -8.50
C ASP A 82 0.02 -16.98 -7.76
N LEU A 83 -0.99 -16.19 -7.36
CA LEU A 83 -2.20 -16.68 -6.70
C LEU A 83 -2.98 -17.66 -7.59
N LYS A 84 -3.11 -17.39 -8.88
CA LYS A 84 -3.76 -18.30 -9.84
C LYS A 84 -3.03 -19.65 -9.98
N VAL A 85 -1.71 -19.65 -9.78
CA VAL A 85 -0.91 -20.88 -9.79
C VAL A 85 -1.04 -21.64 -8.47
N LEU A 86 -1.06 -20.92 -7.35
CA LEU A 86 -1.14 -21.51 -6.01
C LEU A 86 -2.55 -21.99 -5.63
N PHE A 87 -3.59 -21.36 -6.18
CA PHE A 87 -4.99 -21.65 -5.89
C PHE A 87 -5.75 -21.84 -7.19
N LYS A 88 -6.14 -23.09 -7.47
CA LYS A 88 -6.80 -23.49 -8.71
C LYS A 88 -8.09 -22.70 -8.96
N ASP A 89 -8.85 -22.45 -7.90
CA ASP A 89 -10.16 -21.80 -7.95
C ASP A 89 -10.12 -20.30 -7.58
N TYR A 90 -8.95 -19.67 -7.65
CA TYR A 90 -8.85 -18.24 -7.34
C TYR A 90 -9.67 -17.40 -8.32
N PRO A 91 -10.65 -16.59 -7.86
CA PRO A 91 -11.66 -16.02 -8.75
C PRO A 91 -11.19 -14.76 -9.49
N ILE A 92 -10.10 -14.13 -9.06
CA ILE A 92 -9.62 -12.87 -9.63
C ILE A 92 -8.50 -13.12 -10.63
N THR A 93 -8.66 -12.56 -11.84
CA THR A 93 -7.60 -12.56 -12.85
C THR A 93 -6.58 -11.43 -12.60
N PRO A 94 -5.31 -11.59 -13.02
CA PRO A 94 -4.30 -10.54 -12.86
C PRO A 94 -4.66 -9.20 -13.49
N GLY A 95 -5.20 -9.21 -14.72
CA GLY A 95 -5.70 -8.00 -15.38
C GLY A 95 -6.94 -7.43 -14.70
N GLY A 96 -7.83 -8.29 -14.19
CA GLY A 96 -9.01 -7.87 -13.42
C GLY A 96 -8.65 -7.18 -12.11
N ALA A 97 -7.57 -7.61 -11.44
CA ALA A 97 -7.04 -6.92 -10.27
C ALA A 97 -6.55 -5.51 -10.63
N LEU A 98 -5.73 -5.37 -11.68
CA LEU A 98 -5.26 -4.05 -12.12
C LEU A 98 -6.40 -3.11 -12.52
N ALA A 99 -7.35 -3.59 -13.31
CA ALA A 99 -8.48 -2.79 -13.77
C ALA A 99 -9.29 -2.23 -12.59
N ARG A 100 -9.47 -3.02 -11.53
CA ARG A 100 -10.14 -2.58 -10.29
C ARG A 100 -9.37 -1.53 -9.52
N PHE A 101 -8.06 -1.38 -9.68
CA PHE A 101 -7.30 -0.31 -9.01
C PHE A 101 -7.13 0.94 -9.89
N LEU A 102 -7.12 0.79 -11.20
CA LEU A 102 -6.87 1.88 -12.15
C LEU A 102 -8.14 2.62 -12.56
N ILE A 103 -9.28 1.94 -12.69
CA ILE A 103 -10.52 2.57 -13.18
C ILE A 103 -11.25 3.24 -12.01
N PRO A 104 -11.40 4.57 -11.98
CA PRO A 104 -11.92 5.29 -10.82
C PRO A 104 -13.32 4.88 -10.36
N ILE A 105 -14.19 4.51 -11.30
CA ILE A 105 -15.58 4.10 -11.01
C ILE A 105 -15.63 2.75 -10.28
N TYR A 106 -14.66 1.87 -10.57
CA TYR A 106 -14.56 0.56 -9.93
C TYR A 106 -13.63 0.57 -8.72
N SER A 107 -12.87 1.63 -8.49
CA SER A 107 -11.75 1.60 -7.54
C SER A 107 -12.20 1.38 -6.11
N PHE A 108 -13.23 2.09 -5.65
CA PHE A 108 -13.59 2.02 -4.24
C PHE A 108 -14.16 0.66 -3.83
N TRP A 109 -15.05 0.05 -4.62
CA TRP A 109 -15.56 -1.29 -4.32
C TRP A 109 -14.59 -2.40 -4.80
N GLY A 110 -13.92 -2.19 -5.93
CA GLY A 110 -13.05 -3.16 -6.55
C GLY A 110 -11.76 -3.43 -5.78
N ILE A 111 -11.17 -2.42 -5.14
CA ILE A 111 -10.01 -2.56 -4.27
C ILE A 111 -10.37 -3.42 -3.05
N TRP A 112 -11.49 -3.10 -2.39
CA TRP A 112 -12.02 -3.82 -1.23
C TRP A 112 -12.28 -5.26 -1.60
N ASN A 113 -13.01 -5.50 -2.68
CA ASN A 113 -13.31 -6.83 -3.16
C ASN A 113 -12.04 -7.62 -3.47
N THR A 114 -11.02 -6.98 -4.06
CA THR A 114 -9.74 -7.65 -4.39
C THR A 114 -8.99 -8.07 -3.13
N LEU A 115 -8.84 -7.17 -2.17
CA LEU A 115 -8.10 -7.41 -0.94
C LEU A 115 -8.84 -8.36 0.01
N SER A 116 -10.16 -8.23 0.13
CA SER A 116 -10.97 -9.15 0.95
C SER A 116 -11.06 -10.54 0.33
N THR A 117 -11.16 -10.66 -1.00
CA THR A 117 -11.07 -11.96 -1.69
C THR A 117 -9.74 -12.63 -1.41
N PHE A 118 -8.64 -11.87 -1.47
CA PHE A 118 -7.32 -12.38 -1.05
C PHE A 118 -7.39 -12.93 0.38
N GLY A 119 -7.78 -12.13 1.37
CA GLY A 119 -7.86 -12.57 2.77
C GLY A 119 -8.75 -13.82 2.94
N ASN A 120 -9.92 -13.83 2.32
CA ASN A 120 -10.87 -14.94 2.42
C ASN A 120 -10.34 -16.24 1.80
N THR A 121 -9.64 -16.18 0.67
CA THR A 121 -8.99 -17.37 0.09
C THR A 121 -7.97 -17.97 1.06
N PHE A 122 -7.17 -17.14 1.73
CA PHE A 122 -6.20 -17.62 2.72
C PHE A 122 -6.86 -18.17 3.99
N LYS A 123 -8.01 -17.61 4.42
CA LYS A 123 -8.79 -18.16 5.54
C LYS A 123 -9.36 -19.54 5.25
N GLN A 124 -9.88 -19.74 4.03
CA GLN A 124 -10.50 -21.01 3.62
C GLN A 124 -9.49 -22.18 3.62
N GLU A 125 -8.23 -21.90 3.35
CA GLU A 125 -7.15 -22.89 3.33
C GLU A 125 -6.70 -23.33 4.73
N GLY A 126 -6.97 -22.52 5.75
CA GLY A 126 -6.66 -22.87 7.14
C GLY A 126 -5.18 -22.77 7.51
N GLY A 127 -4.85 -23.28 8.70
CA GLY A 127 -3.49 -23.28 9.25
C GLY A 127 -2.92 -21.87 9.50
N GLU A 128 -1.61 -21.70 9.29
CA GLU A 128 -0.90 -20.42 9.45
C GLU A 128 -1.38 -19.31 8.51
N LEU A 129 -2.10 -19.66 7.43
CA LEU A 129 -2.62 -18.69 6.47
C LEU A 129 -3.77 -17.84 7.05
N VAL A 130 -4.51 -18.38 8.03
CA VAL A 130 -5.58 -17.66 8.74
C VAL A 130 -5.02 -16.43 9.46
N LYS A 131 -3.87 -16.59 10.13
CA LYS A 131 -3.20 -15.50 10.85
C LYS A 131 -2.82 -14.34 9.94
N TRP A 132 -2.36 -14.63 8.72
CA TRP A 132 -2.03 -13.58 7.76
C TRP A 132 -3.27 -12.85 7.24
N ALA A 133 -4.37 -13.59 7.02
CA ALA A 133 -5.63 -12.99 6.62
C ALA A 133 -6.23 -12.11 7.72
N GLU A 134 -6.19 -12.55 8.98
CA GLU A 134 -6.65 -11.77 10.14
C GLU A 134 -5.81 -10.50 10.36
N GLN A 135 -4.52 -10.52 10.03
CA GLN A 135 -3.69 -9.31 10.03
C GLN A 135 -4.03 -8.35 8.88
N LEU A 136 -4.46 -8.89 7.72
CA LEU A 136 -4.77 -8.08 6.55
C LEU A 136 -6.09 -7.32 6.69
N ASP A 137 -7.12 -7.94 7.25
CA ASP A 137 -8.47 -7.34 7.38
C ASP A 137 -8.48 -5.93 8.01
N PRO A 138 -7.88 -5.68 9.20
CA PRO A 138 -7.86 -4.35 9.79
C PRO A 138 -7.03 -3.36 8.98
N LEU A 139 -6.00 -3.83 8.25
CA LEU A 139 -5.21 -2.97 7.36
C LEU A 139 -6.02 -2.50 6.16
N ILE A 140 -6.91 -3.34 5.61
CA ILE A 140 -7.84 -2.93 4.55
C ILE A 140 -8.75 -1.82 5.10
N GLY A 141 -9.38 -2.04 6.26
CA GLY A 141 -10.24 -1.02 6.89
C GLY A 141 -9.50 0.30 7.15
N GLY A 142 -8.29 0.22 7.71
CA GLY A 142 -7.43 1.38 7.96
C GLY A 142 -7.03 2.12 6.67
N PHE A 143 -6.68 1.40 5.61
CA PHE A 143 -6.35 1.97 4.30
C PHE A 143 -7.50 2.83 3.77
N TYR A 144 -8.73 2.30 3.84
CA TYR A 144 -9.93 3.03 3.40
C TYR A 144 -10.23 4.25 4.25
N ALA A 145 -10.22 4.10 5.58
CA ALA A 145 -10.47 5.19 6.50
C ALA A 145 -9.49 6.36 6.26
N LEU A 146 -8.19 6.06 6.13
CA LEU A 146 -7.15 7.05 5.89
C LEU A 146 -7.22 7.66 4.49
N THR A 147 -7.56 6.87 3.46
CA THR A 147 -7.71 7.39 2.09
C THR A 147 -8.90 8.34 1.98
N ILE A 148 -10.05 7.99 2.59
CA ILE A 148 -11.20 8.89 2.66
C ILE A 148 -10.84 10.14 3.45
N GLY A 149 -10.21 9.99 4.61
CA GLY A 149 -9.76 11.11 5.44
C GLY A 149 -8.84 12.06 4.66
N SER A 150 -7.83 11.52 3.98
CA SER A 150 -6.91 12.29 3.13
C SER A 150 -7.64 13.02 2.00
N ASN A 151 -8.60 12.38 1.33
CA ASN A 151 -9.40 13.02 0.28
C ASN A 151 -10.27 14.18 0.82
N ILE A 152 -10.85 14.02 2.00
CA ILE A 152 -11.60 15.09 2.67
C ILE A 152 -10.68 16.26 3.01
N LEU A 153 -9.53 15.98 3.64
CA LEU A 153 -8.53 17.00 3.99
C LEU A 153 -8.06 17.77 2.75
N ASN A 154 -7.67 17.05 1.69
CA ASN A 154 -7.22 17.66 0.43
C ASN A 154 -8.31 18.51 -0.23
N ARG A 155 -9.57 18.07 -0.17
CA ARG A 155 -10.70 18.83 -0.73
C ARG A 155 -10.93 20.13 0.05
N GLU A 156 -10.87 20.09 1.37
CA GLU A 156 -11.06 21.27 2.21
C GLU A 156 -9.88 22.24 2.10
N MET A 157 -8.63 21.77 2.14
CA MET A 157 -7.45 22.60 1.87
C MET A 157 -7.54 23.28 0.50
N SER A 158 -7.98 22.55 -0.53
CA SER A 158 -8.20 23.12 -1.87
C SER A 158 -9.34 24.15 -1.90
N ARG A 159 -10.37 24.02 -1.05
CA ARG A 159 -11.44 25.04 -0.93
C ARG A 159 -10.91 26.29 -0.25
N MET A 160 -10.19 26.16 0.85
CA MET A 160 -9.59 27.29 1.57
C MET A 160 -8.63 28.07 0.67
N GLN A 161 -7.80 27.37 -0.09
CA GLN A 161 -6.89 28.00 -1.06
C GLN A 161 -7.64 28.79 -2.13
N ARG A 162 -8.74 28.27 -2.67
CA ARG A 162 -9.58 28.99 -3.66
C ARG A 162 -10.29 30.21 -3.08
N GLN A 163 -10.55 30.22 -1.78
CA GLN A 163 -11.19 31.34 -1.09
C GLN A 163 -10.19 32.41 -0.63
N ASN A 164 -8.90 32.30 -1.01
CA ASN A 164 -7.81 33.15 -0.53
C ASN A 164 -7.75 33.23 1.01
N SER A 165 -8.23 32.20 1.70
CA SER A 165 -8.09 32.08 3.14
C SER A 165 -6.69 31.55 3.43
N GLU A 166 -5.99 32.17 4.38
CA GLU A 166 -4.71 31.65 4.84
C GLU A 166 -4.91 30.24 5.41
N ILE A 167 -4.22 29.25 4.84
CA ILE A 167 -4.28 27.88 5.32
C ILE A 167 -3.48 27.80 6.62
N GLU A 168 -4.16 27.57 7.73
CA GLU A 168 -3.50 27.46 9.02
C GLU A 168 -2.44 26.34 9.00
N PRO A 169 -1.25 26.56 9.58
CA PRO A 169 -0.19 25.56 9.69
C PRO A 169 -0.65 24.19 10.23
N LEU A 170 -1.67 24.20 11.08
CA LEU A 170 -2.29 22.99 11.65
C LEU A 170 -2.82 22.03 10.58
N TRP A 171 -3.37 22.52 9.46
CA TRP A 171 -3.91 21.68 8.40
C TRP A 171 -2.82 20.87 7.69
N PHE A 172 -1.65 21.48 7.47
CA PHE A 172 -0.49 20.77 6.92
C PHE A 172 -0.02 19.67 7.86
N LEU A 173 0.04 19.96 9.17
CA LEU A 173 0.40 18.97 10.18
C LEU A 173 -0.57 17.78 10.20
N VAL A 174 -1.88 18.02 10.20
CA VAL A 174 -2.89 16.95 10.17
C VAL A 174 -2.78 16.13 8.88
N SER A 175 -2.59 16.77 7.73
CA SER A 175 -2.40 16.10 6.44
C SER A 175 -1.17 15.19 6.44
N ASP A 176 -0.04 15.66 6.98
CA ASP A 176 1.18 14.86 7.07
C ASP A 176 1.06 13.69 8.06
N ILE A 177 0.33 13.87 9.17
CA ILE A 177 0.02 12.77 10.11
C ILE A 177 -0.73 11.66 9.37
N VAL A 178 -1.81 12.00 8.66
CA VAL A 178 -2.58 11.04 7.87
C VAL A 178 -1.71 10.37 6.81
N SER A 179 -0.82 11.12 6.17
CA SER A 179 0.10 10.62 5.14
C SER A 179 1.11 9.60 5.70
N VAL A 180 1.65 9.83 6.89
CA VAL A 180 2.52 8.87 7.58
C VAL A 180 1.75 7.59 7.91
N PHE A 181 0.57 7.70 8.52
CA PHE A 181 -0.25 6.53 8.85
C PHE A 181 -0.63 5.72 7.61
N LEU A 182 -1.03 6.40 6.52
CA LEU A 182 -1.36 5.73 5.27
C LEU A 182 -0.15 4.98 4.69
N SER A 183 1.03 5.61 4.73
CA SER A 183 2.29 4.99 4.29
C SER A 183 2.64 3.74 5.10
N VAL A 184 2.44 3.78 6.42
CA VAL A 184 2.61 2.62 7.30
C VAL A 184 1.63 1.52 6.92
N VAL A 185 0.35 1.82 6.76
CA VAL A 185 -0.68 0.82 6.41
C VAL A 185 -0.34 0.14 5.08
N VAL A 186 -0.03 0.90 4.02
CA VAL A 186 0.33 0.34 2.71
C VAL A 186 1.56 -0.55 2.79
N LEU A 187 2.60 -0.12 3.53
CA LEU A 187 3.80 -0.92 3.77
C LEU A 187 3.47 -2.24 4.48
N GLN A 188 2.62 -2.21 5.50
CA GLN A 188 2.21 -3.42 6.24
C GLN A 188 1.39 -4.36 5.36
N MET A 189 0.47 -3.84 4.55
CA MET A 189 -0.32 -4.66 3.61
C MET A 189 0.59 -5.43 2.66
N VAL A 190 1.56 -4.76 2.03
CA VAL A 190 2.52 -5.41 1.12
C VAL A 190 3.33 -6.48 1.84
N LYS A 191 3.79 -6.22 3.07
CA LYS A 191 4.53 -7.21 3.87
C LYS A 191 3.68 -8.42 4.22
N VAL A 192 2.46 -8.22 4.71
CA VAL A 192 1.53 -9.30 5.08
C VAL A 192 1.19 -10.16 3.86
N MET A 193 0.80 -9.55 2.74
CA MET A 193 0.43 -10.27 1.52
C MET A 193 1.62 -11.04 0.93
N LYS A 194 2.81 -10.45 0.95
CA LYS A 194 4.05 -11.13 0.54
C LYS A 194 4.35 -12.35 1.42
N SER A 195 4.25 -12.20 2.74
CA SER A 195 4.50 -13.29 3.69
C SER A 195 3.48 -14.41 3.54
N ALA A 196 2.21 -14.08 3.34
CA ALA A 196 1.13 -15.04 3.14
C ALA A 196 1.40 -15.93 1.91
N ILE A 197 1.74 -15.33 0.75
CA ILE A 197 2.04 -16.10 -0.46
C ILE A 197 3.30 -16.94 -0.30
N ALA A 198 4.34 -16.39 0.32
CA ALA A 198 5.56 -17.16 0.58
C ALA A 198 5.30 -18.37 1.50
N GLU A 199 4.39 -18.23 2.46
CA GLU A 199 3.94 -19.33 3.32
C GLU A 199 3.18 -20.38 2.52
N LYS A 200 2.19 -19.98 1.72
CA LYS A 200 1.44 -20.93 0.86
C LYS A 200 2.36 -21.67 -0.10
N ALA A 201 3.36 -21.01 -0.68
CA ALA A 201 4.30 -21.63 -1.60
C ALA A 201 5.24 -22.66 -0.92
N ARG A 202 5.41 -22.60 0.41
CA ARG A 202 6.16 -23.59 1.19
C ARG A 202 5.33 -24.80 1.59
N GLN A 203 4.00 -24.69 1.61
CA GLN A 203 3.14 -25.79 1.98
C GLN A 203 3.13 -26.85 0.88
N PRO A 204 3.32 -28.15 1.19
CA PRO A 204 3.17 -29.22 0.23
C PRO A 204 1.76 -29.16 -0.39
N GLN A 205 1.65 -29.33 -1.70
CA GLN A 205 0.34 -29.53 -2.33
C GLN A 205 -0.19 -30.87 -1.84
N ILE A 206 -1.02 -30.86 -0.80
CA ILE A 206 -1.77 -32.05 -0.39
C ILE A 206 -2.82 -32.24 -1.48
N THR A 207 -2.50 -33.06 -2.49
CA THR A 207 -3.50 -33.56 -3.42
C THR A 207 -4.55 -34.31 -2.59
N PRO A 208 -5.83 -33.92 -2.62
CA PRO A 208 -6.86 -34.73 -1.97
C PRO A 208 -6.81 -36.12 -2.60
N SER A 209 -6.66 -37.15 -1.76
CA SER A 209 -6.81 -38.53 -2.21
C SER A 209 -8.18 -38.69 -2.86
N PRO A 210 -8.26 -39.38 -4.01
CA PRO A 210 -9.50 -39.61 -4.74
C PRO A 210 -10.54 -40.39 -3.93
#